data_AF-A0A371QBG1-F1
#
_entry.id   AF-A0A371QBG1-F1
#
_cell.length_a   1.000
_cell.length_b   1.000
_cell.length_c   1.000
_cell.angle_alpha   90.00
_cell.angle_beta   90.00
_cell.angle_gamma   90.00
#
_symmetry.space_group_name_H-M   'P 1'
#
loop_
_entity.id
_entity.type
_entity.pdbx_description
1 polymer ?
#
loop_
_entity_poly.entity_id
_entity_poly.type
_entity_poly.pdbx_seq_one_letter_code
_entity_poly.pdbx_strand_id
1 'polypeptide(L)'
;MDSRFTALLQPFLKHTGPDESALAPDTDLRKLGVDSMQAIELLFAIEDTFGISLPDDALNDATFATAGSLWRVISAQLPDEATEETNGESIGEAAGAITDQATGQVTA
;
A
#
# COMPACT_ATOMS: atom_id res chain seq x y z
N MET A 1 15.31 8.76 7.35
CA MET A 1 13.96 8.38 6.91
C MET A 1 13.72 8.99 5.55
N ASP A 2 13.01 8.28 4.67
CA ASP A 2 12.71 8.74 3.31
C ASP A 2 11.66 9.86 3.32
N SER A 3 11.82 10.84 2.42
CA SER A 3 10.93 12.00 2.33
C SER A 3 9.51 11.65 1.88
N ARG A 4 9.34 10.59 1.07
CA ARG A 4 8.02 10.09 0.64
C ARG A 4 7.24 9.57 1.83
N PHE A 5 7.89 8.84 2.74
CA PHE A 5 7.26 8.33 3.95
C PHE A 5 6.77 9.46 4.86
N THR A 6 7.60 10.50 5.08
CA THR A 6 7.20 11.65 5.89
C THR A 6 6.04 12.44 5.25
N ALA A 7 6.04 12.58 3.93
CA ALA A 7 4.95 13.24 3.21
C ALA A 7 3.65 12.43 3.26
N LEU A 8 3.74 11.09 3.24
CA LEU A 8 2.61 10.19 3.34
C LEU A 8 1.97 10.24 4.73
N LEU A 9 2.78 10.43 5.78
CA LEU A 9 2.28 10.57 7.15
C LEU A 9 1.58 11.91 7.41
N GLN A 10 2.04 13.03 6.83
CA GLN A 10 1.46 14.37 7.04
C GLN A 10 -0.08 14.43 7.12
N PRO A 11 -0.87 13.87 6.17
CA PRO A 11 -2.33 13.93 6.22
C PRO A 11 -2.94 13.20 7.43
N PHE A 12 -2.23 12.23 8.01
CA PHE A 12 -2.69 11.48 9.18
C PHE A 12 -2.30 12.15 10.51
N LEU A 13 -1.30 13.04 10.51
CA LEU A 13 -0.80 13.71 11.71
C LEU A 13 -1.56 15.01 11.97
N LYS A 14 -2.67 14.91 12.68
CA LYS A 14 -3.56 16.05 12.99
C LYS A 14 -2.97 17.02 14.01
N HIS A 15 -1.92 16.61 14.73
CA HIS A 15 -1.34 17.33 15.86
C HIS A 15 0.11 17.77 15.66
N THR A 16 0.69 17.61 14.47
CA THR A 16 2.05 18.09 14.17
C THR A 16 2.10 19.60 13.97
N GLY A 17 3.07 20.25 14.60
CA GLY A 17 3.33 21.67 14.44
C GLY A 17 3.91 22.01 13.05
N PRO A 18 3.79 23.28 12.61
CA PRO A 18 4.27 23.72 11.29
C PRO A 18 5.79 23.59 11.07
N ASP A 19 6.56 23.34 12.13
CA ASP A 19 8.02 23.18 12.11
C ASP A 19 8.49 21.71 12.10
N GLU A 20 7.60 20.73 12.20
CA GLU A 20 7.96 19.30 12.22
C GLU A 20 8.18 18.73 10.80
N SER A 21 8.97 19.42 9.98
CA SER A 21 9.41 18.89 8.68
C SER A 21 10.31 17.65 8.79
N ALA A 22 10.76 17.30 10.00
CA ALA A 22 11.54 16.10 10.28
C ALA A 22 10.83 15.25 11.34
N LEU A 23 10.02 14.29 10.89
CA LEU A 23 9.47 13.27 11.78
C LEU A 23 10.62 12.47 12.40
N ALA A 24 10.71 12.49 13.73
CA ALA A 24 11.74 11.73 14.45
C ALA A 24 11.33 10.24 14.52
N PRO A 25 12.30 9.30 14.58
CA PRO A 25 12.00 7.89 14.74
C PRO A 25 11.30 7.55 16.07
N ASP A 26 11.52 8.35 17.11
CA ASP A 26 10.86 8.24 18.42
C ASP A 26 9.47 8.92 18.46
N THR A 27 9.01 9.50 17.35
CA THR A 27 7.71 10.16 17.29
C THR A 27 6.57 9.14 17.42
N ASP A 28 5.78 9.29 18.49
CA ASP A 28 4.58 8.49 18.78
C ASP A 28 3.44 8.82 17.77
N LEU A 29 3.20 7.94 16.80
CA LEU A 29 2.16 8.13 15.80
C LEU A 29 0.75 8.17 16.43
N ARG A 30 0.52 7.34 17.45
CA ARG A 30 -0.77 7.30 18.15
C ARG A 30 -1.08 8.61 18.90
N LYS A 31 -0.05 9.26 19.43
CA LYS A 31 -0.23 10.58 20.08
C LYS A 31 -0.50 11.69 19.08
N LEU A 32 0.01 11.54 17.85
CA LEU A 32 -0.23 12.50 16.77
C LEU A 32 -1.59 12.33 16.09
N GLY A 33 -2.39 11.35 16.54
CA GLY A 33 -3.76 11.15 16.11
C GLY A 33 -3.92 10.05 15.07
N VAL A 34 -2.91 9.17 14.87
CA VAL A 34 -3.10 7.96 14.06
C VAL A 34 -4.00 6.98 14.83
N ASP A 35 -5.28 7.02 14.52
CA ASP A 35 -6.31 6.13 15.06
C ASP A 35 -6.26 4.73 14.39
N SER A 36 -6.98 3.75 14.96
CA SER A 36 -6.96 2.36 14.47
C SER A 36 -7.44 2.21 13.01
N MET A 37 -8.38 3.06 12.56
CA MET A 37 -8.76 3.10 11.13
C MET A 37 -7.70 3.76 10.26
N GLN A 38 -7.11 4.85 10.74
CA GLN A 38 -6.06 5.55 10.00
C GLN A 38 -4.80 4.70 9.87
N ALA A 39 -4.50 3.83 10.83
CA ALA A 39 -3.41 2.86 10.71
C ALA A 39 -3.60 1.88 9.54
N ILE A 40 -4.85 1.44 9.29
CA ILE A 40 -5.19 0.59 8.15
C ILE A 40 -5.09 1.37 6.84
N GLU A 41 -5.59 2.60 6.78
CA GLU A 41 -5.44 3.44 5.57
C GLU A 41 -3.97 3.77 5.27
N LEU A 42 -3.20 4.07 6.32
CA LEU A 42 -1.76 4.31 6.25
C LEU A 42 -1.03 3.08 5.71
N LEU A 43 -1.39 1.88 6.17
CA LEU A 43 -0.84 0.63 5.68
C LEU A 43 -1.03 0.49 4.17
N PHE A 44 -2.27 0.61 3.67
CA PHE A 44 -2.55 0.52 2.24
C PHE A 44 -1.80 1.58 1.42
N ALA A 45 -1.75 2.82 1.92
CA ALA A 45 -1.04 3.89 1.25
C ALA A 45 0.47 3.61 1.17
N ILE A 46 1.07 3.01 2.21
CA ILE A 46 2.48 2.60 2.22
C ILE A 46 2.73 1.50 1.19
N GLU A 47 1.91 0.45 1.18
CA GLU A 47 2.05 -0.67 0.25
C GLU A 47 1.93 -0.19 -1.22
N ASP A 48 0.97 0.69 -1.51
CA ASP A 48 0.80 1.32 -2.83
C ASP A 48 1.98 2.23 -3.21
N THR A 49 2.43 3.09 -2.30
CA THR A 49 3.49 4.08 -2.57
C THR A 49 4.86 3.44 -2.76
N PHE A 50 5.16 2.40 -2.00
CA PHE A 50 6.46 1.72 -2.04
C PHE A 50 6.44 0.44 -2.88
N GLY A 51 5.27 -0.03 -3.33
CA GLY A 51 5.13 -1.28 -4.07
C GLY A 51 5.54 -2.51 -3.26
N ILE A 52 5.38 -2.45 -1.94
CA ILE A 52 5.75 -3.54 -1.02
C ILE A 52 4.49 -4.20 -0.45
N SER A 53 4.64 -5.40 0.11
CA SER A 53 3.62 -5.99 0.97
C SER A 53 4.16 -6.22 2.37
N LEU A 54 3.42 -5.76 3.37
CA LEU A 54 3.82 -5.90 4.77
C LEU A 54 3.21 -7.18 5.36
N PRO A 55 4.01 -8.07 5.97
CA PRO A 55 3.48 -9.31 6.55
C PRO A 55 2.61 -9.03 7.77
N ASP A 56 1.54 -9.81 7.94
CA ASP A 56 0.55 -9.62 9.01
C ASP A 56 1.18 -9.68 10.41
N ASP A 57 2.22 -10.50 10.59
CA ASP A 57 2.97 -10.63 11.84
C ASP A 57 3.69 -9.33 12.25
N ALA A 58 4.06 -8.51 11.26
CA ALA A 58 4.63 -7.19 11.48
C ALA A 58 3.56 -6.13 11.75
N LEU A 59 2.27 -6.41 11.53
CA LEU A 59 1.17 -5.45 11.72
C LEU A 59 0.65 -5.49 13.17
N ASN A 60 1.50 -5.10 14.11
CA ASN A 60 1.17 -5.06 15.53
C ASN A 60 1.22 -3.63 16.11
N ASP A 61 0.67 -3.45 17.32
CA ASP A 61 0.65 -2.16 18.02
C ASP A 61 2.05 -1.52 18.16
N ALA A 62 3.12 -2.30 18.28
CA ALA A 62 4.48 -1.77 18.42
C ALA A 62 5.03 -1.21 17.11
N THR A 63 4.65 -1.80 15.96
CA THR A 63 4.99 -1.28 14.63
C THR A 63 4.35 0.07 14.37
N PHE A 64 3.07 0.23 14.74
CA PHE A 64 2.34 1.48 14.61
C PHE A 64 2.51 2.44 15.80
N ALA A 65 3.33 2.07 16.80
CA ALA A 65 3.57 2.93 17.96
C ALA A 65 4.34 4.19 17.57
N THR A 66 5.43 4.03 16.82
CA THR A 66 6.31 5.14 16.43
C THR A 66 6.66 5.12 14.95
N ALA A 67 7.00 6.29 14.41
CA ALA A 67 7.43 6.43 13.03
C ALA A 67 8.66 5.57 12.71
N GLY A 68 9.58 5.41 13.67
CA GLY A 68 10.79 4.61 13.53
C GLY A 68 10.52 3.12 13.42
N SER A 69 9.60 2.60 14.24
CA SER A 69 9.21 1.19 14.17
C SER A 69 8.57 0.85 12.83
N LEU A 70 7.65 1.70 12.37
CA LEU A 70 7.00 1.53 11.07
C LEU A 70 8.01 1.60 9.92
N TRP A 71 8.88 2.61 9.92
CA TRP A 71 9.91 2.78 8.90
C TRP A 71 10.87 1.60 8.83
N ARG A 72 11.22 0.99 9.98
CA ARG A 72 12.08 -0.20 10.01
C ARG A 72 11.46 -1.36 9.22
N VAL A 73 10.16 -1.61 9.41
CA VAL A 73 9.45 -2.68 8.70
C VAL A 73 9.41 -2.40 7.20
N ILE A 74 9.07 -1.16 6.81
CA ILE A 74 9.07 -0.74 5.41
C ILE A 74 10.45 -0.95 4.78
N SER A 75 11.50 -0.45 5.42
CA SER A 75 12.87 -0.52 4.90
C SER A 75 13.41 -1.93 4.74
N ALA A 76 12.86 -2.91 5.48
CA ALA A 76 13.22 -4.32 5.33
C ALA A 76 12.61 -4.95 4.08
N GLN A 77 11.48 -4.41 3.59
CA GLN A 77 10.76 -4.92 2.42
C GLN A 77 11.08 -4.15 1.14
N LEU A 78 11.73 -2.98 1.23
CA LEU A 78 12.14 -2.23 0.06
C LEU A 78 13.15 -3.07 -0.76
N PRO A 79 12.89 -3.30 -2.06
CA PRO A 79 13.88 -3.91 -2.91
C PRO A 79 15.11 -2.99 -2.99
N ASP A 80 16.30 -3.53 -2.72
CA ASP A 80 17.56 -2.93 -3.16
C ASP A 80 17.44 -2.84 -4.68
N GLU A 81 17.42 -1.64 -5.25
CA GLU A 81 17.02 -1.33 -6.64
C GLU A 81 17.74 -2.21 -7.69
N ALA A 82 17.28 -3.45 -7.89
CA ALA A 82 17.80 -4.40 -8.86
C ALA A 82 16.91 -5.65 -8.99
N THR A 83 15.63 -5.48 -9.35
CA THR A 83 14.94 -6.35 -10.33
C THR A 83 13.51 -5.87 -10.53
N GLU A 84 13.26 -5.35 -11.72
CA GLU A 84 11.94 -5.11 -12.28
C GLU A 84 11.14 -6.42 -12.45
N GLU A 85 9.81 -6.24 -12.54
CA GLU A 85 8.80 -7.06 -13.22
C GLU A 85 8.16 -8.29 -12.52
N THR A 86 6.81 -8.17 -12.44
CA THR A 86 5.75 -9.19 -12.60
C THR A 86 5.26 -10.02 -11.41
N ASN A 87 4.05 -9.70 -10.92
CA ASN A 87 2.87 -10.59 -10.80
C ASN A 87 1.65 -9.72 -10.37
N GLY A 88 0.60 -9.46 -11.14
CA GLY A 88 -0.13 -10.35 -12.04
C GLY A 88 -1.48 -10.73 -11.42
N GLU A 89 -2.40 -9.78 -11.20
CA GLU A 89 -3.81 -10.11 -10.91
C GLU A 89 -4.66 -9.78 -12.15
N SER A 90 -4.48 -10.61 -13.18
CA SER A 90 -5.45 -10.78 -14.25
C SER A 90 -6.38 -11.90 -13.80
N ILE A 91 -7.50 -11.55 -13.18
CA ILE A 91 -8.61 -12.50 -13.05
C ILE A 91 -9.23 -12.67 -14.43
N GLY A 92 -8.92 -13.81 -15.05
CA GLY A 92 -9.52 -14.23 -16.31
C GLY A 92 -10.98 -14.65 -16.10
N GLU A 93 -11.90 -13.93 -16.74
CA GLU A 93 -13.19 -14.50 -17.12
C GLU A 93 -13.13 -14.88 -18.61
N ALA A 94 -12.70 -16.12 -18.85
CA ALA A 94 -12.91 -16.83 -20.10
C ALA A 94 -14.22 -17.61 -20.01
N ALA A 95 -15.28 -17.14 -20.68
CA ALA A 95 -16.36 -17.99 -21.15
C ALA A 95 -16.46 -17.81 -22.67
N GLY A 96 -15.95 -18.82 -23.37
CA GLY A 96 -15.86 -18.87 -24.82
C GLY A 96 -17.20 -19.00 -25.54
N ALA A 97 -17.15 -18.52 -26.77
CA ALA A 97 -18.05 -18.69 -27.91
C ALA A 97 -18.97 -19.94 -27.94
N ILE A 98 -20.23 -19.70 -28.33
CA ILE A 98 -20.92 -20.54 -29.33
C ILE A 98 -21.43 -19.66 -30.49
N THR A 99 -20.60 -19.64 -31.52
CA THR A 99 -20.82 -19.56 -32.97
C THR A 99 -22.26 -19.55 -33.52
N ASP A 100 -22.53 -18.50 -34.32
CA ASP A 100 -23.13 -18.49 -35.68
C ASP A 100 -24.42 -19.31 -35.93
N GLN A 101 -25.56 -18.62 -36.01
CA GLN A 101 -26.79 -19.17 -36.58
C GLN A 101 -26.91 -18.74 -38.05
N ALA A 102 -26.68 -19.74 -38.91
CA ALA A 102 -26.88 -19.81 -40.35
C ALA A 102 -27.87 -18.80 -40.97
N THR A 103 -27.35 -17.95 -41.84
CA THR A 103 -28.10 -17.38 -42.98
C THR A 103 -27.93 -18.34 -44.16
N GLY A 104 -29.00 -18.84 -44.78
CA GLY A 104 -28.84 -19.74 -45.94
C GLY A 104 -30.10 -20.42 -46.46
N GLN A 105 -30.93 -19.64 -47.13
CA GLN A 105 -32.01 -20.03 -48.04
C GLN A 105 -31.56 -21.07 -49.09
N VAL A 106 -32.29 -22.19 -49.23
CA VAL A 106 -32.19 -23.08 -50.40
C VAL A 106 -33.54 -23.12 -51.11
N THR A 107 -33.52 -22.53 -52.30
CA THR A 107 -34.45 -22.72 -53.41
C THR A 107 -34.34 -24.16 -53.91
N ALA A 108 -35.47 -24.84 -54.09
CA ALA A 108 -35.68 -25.86 -55.12
C ALA A 108 -37.19 -26.02 -55.36
#